data_AF-A0A929SY33-F1
#
_entry.id   AF-A0A929SY33-F1
#
_cell.length_a   1.000
_cell.length_b   1.000
_cell.length_c   1.000
_cell.angle_alpha   90.00
_cell.angle_beta   90.00
_cell.angle_gamma   90.00
#
_symmetry.space_group_name_H-M   'P 1'
#
loop_
_entity.id
_entity.type
_entity.pdbx_description
1 polymer ?
#
loop_
_entity_poly.entity_id
_entity_poly.type
_entity_poly.pdbx_seq_one_letter_code
_entity_poly.pdbx_strand_id
1 'polypeptide(L)'
;MNKKLMGIVASSIVLLTACGLNSSTTNFSSNRSSATTQVAESTTKSSTTVTKPSDKELYRDVLDYFKEIKAKGVQITKSPLGLAPVIQESMNKNPNEFYVDFRDLNEDGVNELLLAHKGKGTDSQYYMHAVYYLDDGTTPKLAVQGYVGSGGARQGFNVFPEGKLSEVGFSSGTGNGSIFVYQLTKDSKRKLIAKKEFERLEFELEDVGLDKNNIIDYQDFNWQPLFN
;
A
#
# COMPACT_ATOMS: atom_id res chain seq x y z
N MET A 1 -35.37 -23.85 -0.46
CA MET A 1 -35.59 -22.39 -0.50
C MET A 1 -34.31 -21.76 0.03
N ASN A 2 -33.36 -21.50 -0.89
CA ASN A 2 -31.97 -21.24 -0.52
C ASN A 2 -31.80 -19.72 -0.40
N LYS A 3 -31.50 -19.26 0.81
CA LYS A 3 -31.27 -17.85 1.09
C LYS A 3 -29.95 -17.44 0.44
N LYS A 4 -30.01 -16.61 -0.60
CA LYS A 4 -28.83 -15.94 -1.17
C LYS A 4 -28.29 -14.96 -0.13
N LEU A 5 -27.08 -15.18 0.35
CA LEU A 5 -26.37 -14.21 1.16
C LEU A 5 -25.71 -13.22 0.19
N MET A 6 -26.31 -12.05 0.04
CA MET A 6 -25.77 -10.93 -0.73
C MET A 6 -24.46 -10.46 -0.08
N GLY A 7 -23.40 -10.31 -0.87
CA GLY A 7 -22.17 -9.66 -0.46
C GLY A 7 -22.45 -8.24 0.02
N ILE A 8 -22.40 -8.06 1.34
CA ILE A 8 -22.40 -6.75 1.97
C ILE A 8 -21.00 -6.17 1.75
N VAL A 9 -20.90 -5.09 0.97
CA VAL A 9 -19.81 -4.13 1.16
C VAL A 9 -19.97 -3.64 2.59
N ALA A 10 -19.05 -4.01 3.47
CA ALA A 10 -19.01 -3.51 4.84
C ALA A 10 -18.68 -2.00 4.82
N SER A 11 -19.68 -1.19 4.48
CA SER A 11 -19.71 0.23 4.78
C SER A 11 -20.24 0.36 6.20
N SER A 12 -19.33 0.28 7.17
CA SER A 12 -19.69 0.32 8.58
C SER A 12 -19.99 1.76 9.02
N ILE A 13 -21.28 2.09 9.09
CA ILE A 13 -21.80 3.19 9.89
C ILE A 13 -21.61 2.80 11.37
N VAL A 14 -20.80 3.55 12.12
CA VAL A 14 -20.54 3.24 13.54
C VAL A 14 -21.59 3.90 14.44
N LEU A 15 -22.29 3.06 15.22
CA LEU A 15 -23.00 3.43 16.45
C LEU A 15 -22.00 3.41 17.62
N LEU A 16 -22.04 4.46 18.44
CA LEU A 16 -21.26 4.61 19.68
C LEU A 16 -21.64 3.56 20.74
N THR A 17 -20.65 2.93 21.36
CA THR A 17 -20.69 2.51 22.79
C THR A 17 -19.28 2.18 23.29
N ALA A 18 -19.03 2.50 24.55
CA ALA A 18 -17.73 2.62 25.18
C ALA A 18 -17.40 1.45 26.15
N CYS A 19 -16.12 1.44 26.56
CA CYS A 19 -15.54 1.09 27.88
C CYS A 19 -14.68 -0.19 28.01
N GLY A 20 -13.36 0.08 28.19
CA GLY A 20 -12.47 -0.45 29.25
C GLY A 20 -11.77 -1.80 29.00
N LEU A 21 -10.62 -2.15 29.62
CA LEU A 21 -9.55 -1.48 30.36
C LEU A 21 -8.41 -2.53 30.58
N ASN A 22 -7.13 -2.13 30.48
CA ASN A 22 -5.88 -2.64 31.09
C ASN A 22 -5.50 -4.15 31.14
N SER A 23 -4.22 -4.46 30.87
CA SER A 23 -3.17 -4.67 31.91
C SER A 23 -1.91 -5.45 31.43
N SER A 24 -0.75 -4.88 31.75
CA SER A 24 0.47 -5.52 32.33
C SER A 24 1.49 -6.31 31.48
N THR A 25 2.60 -5.61 31.21
CA THR A 25 4.02 -5.87 31.56
C THR A 25 4.45 -7.26 32.08
N THR A 26 5.59 -7.77 31.60
CA THR A 26 6.75 -8.17 32.43
C THR A 26 8.06 -8.24 31.64
N ASN A 27 9.10 -7.59 32.17
CA ASN A 27 10.51 -7.72 31.78
C ASN A 27 11.17 -8.94 32.45
N PHE A 28 12.22 -9.50 31.84
CA PHE A 28 13.27 -10.21 32.57
C PHE A 28 14.65 -9.85 32.00
N SER A 29 15.57 -9.57 32.91
CA SER A 29 16.97 -9.15 32.71
C SER A 29 17.90 -10.12 33.45
N SER A 30 19.21 -10.01 33.15
CA SER A 30 20.41 -10.53 33.82
C SER A 30 21.06 -11.71 33.05
N ASN A 31 22.39 -11.82 32.90
CA ASN A 31 23.49 -11.13 33.54
C ASN A 31 24.82 -11.27 32.75
N ARG A 32 25.75 -10.41 33.13
CA ARG A 32 27.13 -10.13 32.70
C ARG A 32 28.17 -11.24 32.99
N SER A 33 29.22 -11.32 32.17
CA SER A 33 30.62 -11.66 32.57
C SER A 33 31.63 -11.29 31.46
N SER A 34 32.87 -10.96 31.85
CA SER A 34 33.92 -10.30 31.04
C SER A 34 35.20 -11.13 30.94
N ALA A 35 36.17 -10.62 30.13
CA ALA A 35 37.61 -10.96 30.00
C ALA A 35 37.95 -11.95 28.85
N THR A 36 38.93 -11.79 27.94
CA THR A 36 40.09 -10.90 27.76
C THR A 36 40.53 -10.91 26.28
N THR A 37 41.17 -9.80 25.87
CA THR A 37 41.87 -9.44 24.63
C THR A 37 42.78 -10.51 24.00
N GLN A 38 42.70 -10.67 22.67
CA GLN A 38 43.83 -11.04 21.82
C GLN A 38 43.85 -10.15 20.58
N VAL A 39 45.01 -9.52 20.35
CA VAL A 39 45.35 -8.68 19.21
C VAL A 39 45.83 -9.59 18.09
N ALA A 40 45.24 -9.49 16.90
CA ALA A 40 45.83 -9.98 15.67
C ALA A 40 45.63 -8.92 14.58
N GLU A 41 46.74 -8.56 13.98
CA GLU A 41 46.95 -7.43 13.10
C GLU A 41 46.38 -7.67 11.69
N SER A 42 46.01 -6.56 11.09
CA SER A 42 45.31 -6.33 9.82
C SER A 42 45.91 -7.01 8.59
N THR A 43 45.03 -7.63 7.78
CA THR A 43 45.15 -7.58 6.32
C THR A 43 43.92 -6.89 5.78
N THR A 44 44.07 -5.62 5.45
CA THR A 44 43.07 -4.76 4.81
C THR A 44 42.76 -5.29 3.42
N LYS A 45 41.79 -6.20 3.33
CA LYS A 45 41.00 -6.36 2.11
C LYS A 45 39.95 -5.26 2.18
N SER A 46 40.20 -4.18 1.45
CA SER A 46 39.19 -3.16 1.15
C SER A 46 38.06 -3.86 0.39
N SER A 47 37.11 -4.42 1.12
CA SER A 47 35.82 -4.80 0.57
C SER A 47 35.10 -3.48 0.39
N THR A 48 35.05 -2.99 -0.85
CA THR A 48 34.12 -1.96 -1.24
C THR A 48 32.73 -2.56 -1.04
N THR A 49 32.18 -2.46 0.17
CA THR A 49 30.76 -2.69 0.41
C THR A 49 30.03 -1.66 -0.42
N VAL A 50 29.55 -2.08 -1.60
CA VAL A 50 28.53 -1.35 -2.33
C VAL A 50 27.30 -1.42 -1.44
N THR A 51 27.08 -0.36 -0.66
CA THR A 51 25.89 -0.24 0.20
C THR A 51 24.66 -0.34 -0.69
N LYS A 52 23.78 -1.32 -0.43
CA LYS A 52 22.49 -1.43 -1.12
C LYS A 52 21.74 -0.10 -0.89
N PRO A 53 21.20 0.54 -1.94
CA PRO A 53 20.42 1.76 -1.77
C PRO A 53 19.23 1.50 -0.85
N SER A 54 18.90 2.49 -0.02
CA SER A 54 17.69 2.46 0.81
C SER A 54 16.43 2.58 -0.05
N ASP A 55 15.28 2.15 0.47
CA ASP A 55 14.01 2.25 -0.27
C ASP A 55 13.65 3.71 -0.61
N LYS A 56 13.97 4.65 0.28
CA LYS A 56 13.78 6.09 0.00
C LYS A 56 14.63 6.58 -1.18
N GLU A 57 15.82 6.02 -1.37
CA GLU A 57 16.67 6.34 -2.52
C GLU A 57 16.14 5.70 -3.80
N LEU A 58 15.66 4.45 -3.73
CA LEU A 58 15.04 3.74 -4.86
C LEU A 58 13.77 4.46 -5.36
N TYR A 59 12.97 4.99 -4.44
CA TYR A 59 11.70 5.68 -4.74
C TYR A 59 11.81 7.20 -4.76
N ARG A 60 13.02 7.76 -4.85
CA ARG A 60 13.24 9.21 -4.80
C ARG A 60 12.35 9.98 -5.76
N ASP A 61 12.22 9.52 -7.00
CA ASP A 61 11.44 10.19 -8.04
C ASP A 61 9.94 10.26 -7.69
N VAL A 62 9.40 9.23 -7.03
CA VAL A 62 8.00 9.22 -6.54
C VAL A 62 7.83 10.17 -5.36
N LEU A 63 8.78 10.15 -4.42
CA LEU A 63 8.74 11.00 -3.24
C LEU A 63 8.90 12.49 -3.60
N ASP A 64 9.76 12.80 -4.56
CA ASP A 64 9.93 14.17 -5.07
C ASP A 64 8.66 14.62 -5.81
N TYR A 65 8.04 13.74 -6.60
CA TYR A 65 6.74 14.01 -7.20
C TYR A 65 5.66 14.34 -6.15
N PHE A 66 5.60 13.63 -5.03
CA PHE A 66 4.68 13.96 -3.93
C PHE A 66 5.00 15.32 -3.29
N LYS A 67 6.27 15.68 -3.14
CA LYS A 67 6.66 17.03 -2.65
C LYS A 67 6.22 18.12 -3.62
N GLU A 68 6.32 17.89 -4.92
CA GLU A 68 5.82 18.83 -5.92
C GLU A 68 4.31 19.00 -5.83
N ILE A 69 3.55 17.92 -5.65
CA ILE A 69 2.10 17.98 -5.42
C ILE A 69 1.78 18.80 -4.16
N LYS A 70 2.48 18.54 -3.05
CA LYS A 70 2.33 19.34 -1.82
C LYS A 70 2.58 20.82 -2.07
N ALA A 71 3.61 21.17 -2.84
CA ALA A 71 4.01 22.56 -3.04
C ALA A 71 3.16 23.32 -4.08
N LYS A 72 2.74 22.64 -5.15
CA LYS A 72 2.19 23.28 -6.36
C LYS A 72 0.77 22.81 -6.71
N GLY A 73 0.20 21.87 -5.97
CA GLY A 73 -1.11 21.29 -6.27
C GLY A 73 -1.03 20.21 -7.34
N VAL A 74 -2.12 20.01 -8.09
CA VAL A 74 -2.21 18.97 -9.12
C VAL A 74 -1.12 19.17 -10.17
N GLN A 75 -0.33 18.12 -10.39
CA GLN A 75 0.68 18.03 -11.42
C GLN A 75 0.13 17.25 -12.63
N ILE A 76 0.34 17.78 -13.82
CA ILE A 76 -0.01 17.10 -15.08
C ILE A 76 1.12 16.13 -15.44
N THR A 77 1.15 15.00 -14.75
CA THR A 77 2.10 13.92 -14.99
C THR A 77 1.35 12.73 -15.59
N LYS A 78 1.73 12.31 -16.80
CA LYS A 78 1.25 11.05 -17.37
C LYS A 78 2.07 9.89 -16.80
N SER A 79 1.54 8.66 -16.89
CA SER A 79 2.24 7.41 -16.53
C SER A 79 3.73 7.44 -16.92
N PRO A 80 4.67 7.05 -16.04
CA PRO A 80 4.53 5.93 -15.08
C PRO A 80 4.17 6.27 -13.64
N LEU A 81 4.28 7.54 -13.21
CA LEU A 81 4.08 7.92 -11.79
C LEU A 81 2.68 8.46 -11.48
N GLY A 82 1.88 8.72 -12.51
CA GLY A 82 0.66 9.53 -12.44
C GLY A 82 -0.34 9.06 -11.40
N LEU A 83 -0.50 9.87 -10.35
CA LEU A 83 -1.50 9.67 -9.30
C LEU A 83 -2.81 10.36 -9.71
N ALA A 84 -3.97 9.80 -9.36
CA ALA A 84 -5.26 10.39 -9.73
C ALA A 84 -5.38 11.83 -9.19
N PRO A 85 -5.90 12.80 -9.98
CA PRO A 85 -5.96 14.21 -9.59
C PRO A 85 -6.63 14.43 -8.23
N VAL A 86 -7.69 13.69 -7.90
CA VAL A 86 -8.39 13.80 -6.61
C VAL A 86 -7.50 13.43 -5.42
N ILE A 87 -6.60 12.46 -5.57
CA ILE A 87 -5.62 12.10 -4.53
C ILE A 87 -4.58 13.22 -4.41
N GLN A 88 -4.11 13.76 -5.54
CA GLN A 88 -3.17 14.88 -5.55
C GLN A 88 -3.75 16.14 -4.88
N GLU A 89 -5.00 16.48 -5.17
CA GLU A 89 -5.72 17.57 -4.53
C GLU A 89 -5.85 17.38 -3.02
N SER A 90 -6.18 16.15 -2.59
CA SER A 90 -6.26 15.81 -1.16
C SER A 90 -4.90 15.95 -0.48
N MET A 91 -3.83 15.44 -1.11
CA MET A 91 -2.45 15.55 -0.62
C MET A 91 -1.98 17.00 -0.51
N ASN A 92 -2.31 17.85 -1.48
CA ASN A 92 -1.99 19.27 -1.43
C ASN A 92 -2.75 20.01 -0.31
N LYS A 93 -4.04 19.71 -0.13
CA LYS A 93 -4.89 20.36 0.89
C LYS A 93 -4.60 19.87 2.31
N ASN A 94 -4.28 18.59 2.47
CA ASN A 94 -4.15 17.91 3.75
C ASN A 94 -2.85 17.08 3.84
N PRO A 95 -1.66 17.68 3.67
CA PRO A 95 -0.41 16.95 3.54
C PRO A 95 -0.06 16.10 4.77
N ASN A 96 -0.43 16.54 5.97
CA ASN A 96 -0.09 15.87 7.23
C ASN A 96 -0.91 14.59 7.49
N GLU A 97 -1.83 14.26 6.58
CA GLU A 97 -2.65 13.05 6.66
C GLU A 97 -2.15 11.94 5.75
N PHE A 98 -1.07 12.17 5.00
CA PHE A 98 -0.48 11.17 4.12
C PHE A 98 0.69 10.46 4.77
N TYR A 99 0.73 9.15 4.61
CA TYR A 99 1.72 8.27 5.20
C TYR A 99 2.24 7.29 4.15
N VAL A 100 3.46 6.82 4.37
CA VAL A 100 4.11 5.81 3.54
C VAL A 100 4.62 4.65 4.39
N ASP A 101 4.63 3.46 3.80
CA ASP A 101 5.37 2.30 4.31
C ASP A 101 6.09 1.63 3.11
N PHE A 102 7.11 0.84 3.41
CA PHE A 102 7.87 0.07 2.43
C PHE A 102 7.77 -1.41 2.77
N ARG A 103 7.23 -2.22 1.85
CA ARG A 103 6.99 -3.65 2.08
C ARG A 103 7.26 -4.45 0.82
N ASP A 104 8.01 -5.54 0.97
CA ASP A 104 8.23 -6.54 -0.07
C ASP A 104 6.97 -7.39 -0.23
N LEU A 105 6.04 -6.92 -1.06
CA LEU A 105 4.73 -7.53 -1.26
C LEU A 105 4.84 -8.79 -2.12
N ASN A 106 5.78 -8.80 -3.06
CA ASN A 106 5.98 -9.87 -4.02
C ASN A 106 7.07 -10.87 -3.58
N GLU A 107 7.78 -10.61 -2.48
CA GLU A 107 8.90 -11.35 -1.89
C GLU A 107 10.10 -11.55 -2.85
N ASP A 108 10.43 -10.52 -3.64
CA ASP A 108 11.59 -10.48 -4.55
C ASP A 108 12.86 -9.88 -3.89
N GLY A 109 12.76 -9.44 -2.63
CA GLY A 109 13.83 -8.80 -1.88
C GLY A 109 13.92 -7.28 -2.07
N VAL A 110 12.95 -6.67 -2.75
CA VAL A 110 12.77 -5.24 -2.95
C VAL A 110 11.42 -4.82 -2.39
N ASN A 111 11.41 -3.80 -1.53
CA ASN A 111 10.17 -3.30 -0.98
C ASN A 111 9.41 -2.46 -2.02
N GLU A 112 8.10 -2.67 -2.15
CA GLU A 112 7.20 -1.71 -2.78
C GLU A 112 6.91 -0.50 -1.87
N LEU A 113 6.65 0.67 -2.48
CA LEU A 113 6.22 1.88 -1.79
C LEU A 113 4.69 1.92 -1.71
N LEU A 114 4.16 1.98 -0.49
CA LEU A 114 2.73 2.11 -0.21
C LEU A 114 2.43 3.55 0.20
N LEU A 115 1.32 4.10 -0.32
CA LEU A 115 0.80 5.41 0.04
C LEU A 115 -0.57 5.25 0.69
N ALA A 116 -0.75 5.79 1.89
CA ALA A 116 -2.04 5.82 2.57
C ALA A 116 -2.41 7.24 3.03
N HIS A 117 -3.72 7.45 3.21
CA HIS A 117 -4.28 8.57 3.93
C HIS A 117 -4.79 8.07 5.30
N LYS A 118 -4.59 8.84 6.37
CA LYS A 118 -5.13 8.52 7.69
C LYS A 118 -6.40 9.32 7.96
N GLY A 119 -7.45 8.63 8.42
CA GLY A 119 -8.70 9.23 8.86
C GLY A 119 -8.52 10.33 9.92
N LYS A 120 -9.56 11.16 10.07
CA LYS A 120 -9.60 12.26 11.05
C LYS A 120 -10.46 11.92 12.26
N GLY A 121 -10.18 12.61 13.36
CA GLY A 121 -11.03 12.62 14.54
C GLY A 121 -11.03 11.27 15.23
N THR A 122 -12.20 10.63 15.29
CA THR A 122 -12.35 9.29 15.88
C THR A 122 -11.97 8.16 14.93
N ASP A 123 -11.84 8.46 13.63
CA ASP A 123 -11.37 7.49 12.66
C ASP A 123 -9.84 7.54 12.59
N SER A 124 -9.20 6.53 13.17
CA SER A 124 -7.75 6.38 13.15
C SER A 124 -7.27 5.44 12.04
N GLN A 125 -8.17 4.98 11.16
CA GLN A 125 -7.83 4.00 10.13
C GLN A 125 -6.97 4.62 9.03
N TYR A 126 -6.13 3.77 8.45
CA TYR A 126 -5.43 4.05 7.22
C TYR A 126 -6.29 3.60 6.05
N TYR A 127 -6.29 4.41 4.99
CA TYR A 127 -6.92 4.11 3.72
C TYR A 127 -5.85 4.12 2.64
N MET A 128 -5.58 2.95 2.05
CA MET A 128 -4.53 2.84 1.05
C MET A 128 -4.97 3.51 -0.26
N HIS A 129 -4.14 4.43 -0.76
CA HIS A 129 -4.40 5.18 -1.99
C HIS A 129 -3.65 4.65 -3.20
N ALA A 130 -2.41 4.17 -3.02
CA ALA A 130 -1.60 3.70 -4.12
C ALA A 130 -0.49 2.75 -3.66
N VAL A 131 -0.04 1.92 -4.60
CA VAL A 131 1.17 1.09 -4.47
C VAL A 131 2.07 1.38 -5.68
N TYR A 132 3.37 1.55 -5.44
CA TYR A 132 4.39 1.74 -6.47
C TYR A 132 5.41 0.60 -6.39
N TYR A 133 5.79 0.04 -7.54
CA TYR A 133 6.80 -1.00 -7.67
C TYR A 133 7.96 -0.52 -8.53
N LEU A 134 9.11 -1.20 -8.49
CA LEU A 134 10.23 -0.93 -9.39
C LEU A 134 10.17 -1.87 -10.60
N ASP A 135 9.75 -1.38 -11.76
CA ASP A 135 9.81 -2.16 -13.00
C ASP A 135 11.26 -2.41 -13.40
N ASP A 136 11.56 -3.66 -13.79
CA ASP A 136 12.94 -4.15 -14.00
C ASP A 136 13.86 -3.91 -12.79
N GLY A 137 13.27 -3.84 -11.59
CA GLY A 137 13.99 -3.63 -10.32
C GLY A 137 14.60 -2.24 -10.16
N THR A 138 14.32 -1.29 -11.07
CA THR A 138 14.99 0.02 -11.08
C THR A 138 14.07 1.21 -11.30
N THR A 139 13.01 1.08 -12.09
CA THR A 139 12.18 2.22 -12.50
C THR A 139 10.88 2.25 -11.71
N PRO A 140 10.64 3.22 -10.82
CA PRO A 140 9.37 3.31 -10.11
C PRO A 140 8.18 3.48 -11.06
N LYS A 141 7.13 2.67 -10.87
CA LYS A 141 5.87 2.74 -11.61
C LYS A 141 4.70 2.54 -10.66
N LEU A 142 3.59 3.22 -10.95
CA LEU A 142 2.33 2.97 -10.23
C LEU A 142 1.83 1.55 -10.53
N ALA A 143 1.63 0.74 -9.48
CA ALA A 143 1.10 -0.61 -9.57
C ALA A 143 -0.43 -0.62 -9.55
N VAL A 144 -1.04 0.06 -8.57
CA VAL A 144 -2.50 0.19 -8.42
C VAL A 144 -2.80 1.47 -7.64
N GLN A 145 -4.01 2.00 -7.78
CA GLN A 145 -4.52 3.09 -6.97
C GLN A 145 -6.03 3.00 -6.77
N GLY A 146 -6.53 3.67 -5.73
CA GLY A 146 -7.94 3.75 -5.38
C GLY A 146 -8.37 5.20 -5.21
N TYR A 147 -9.47 5.57 -5.87
CA TYR A 147 -10.02 6.92 -5.81
C TYR A 147 -11.51 6.98 -6.17
N VAL A 148 -12.14 8.07 -5.75
CA VAL A 148 -13.50 8.43 -6.14
C VAL A 148 -13.42 9.56 -7.16
N GLY A 149 -13.76 9.25 -8.41
CA GLY A 149 -13.74 10.20 -9.51
C GLY A 149 -15.00 11.06 -9.60
N SER A 150 -14.91 12.16 -10.35
CA SER A 150 -16.08 12.94 -10.75
C SER A 150 -17.02 12.11 -11.64
N GLY A 151 -18.30 12.48 -11.69
CA GLY A 151 -19.29 11.81 -12.55
C GLY A 151 -19.66 10.39 -12.15
N GLY A 152 -19.34 9.96 -10.93
CA GLY A 152 -19.73 8.65 -10.41
C GLY A 152 -18.71 7.53 -10.64
N ALA A 153 -17.56 7.80 -11.25
CA ALA A 153 -16.49 6.81 -11.36
C ALA A 153 -15.96 6.43 -9.97
N ARG A 154 -15.74 5.14 -9.74
CA ARG A 154 -15.15 4.58 -8.52
C ARG A 154 -14.04 3.63 -8.93
N GLN A 155 -12.91 3.74 -8.25
CA GLN A 155 -11.80 2.82 -8.38
C GLN A 155 -11.32 2.41 -7.00
N GLY A 156 -11.16 1.11 -6.77
CA GLY A 156 -10.62 0.55 -5.55
C GLY A 156 -9.64 -0.58 -5.88
N PHE A 157 -8.87 -1.00 -4.90
CA PHE A 157 -7.95 -2.11 -5.04
C PHE A 157 -7.77 -2.83 -3.71
N ASN A 158 -7.37 -4.10 -3.77
CA ASN A 158 -6.89 -4.86 -2.62
C ASN A 158 -5.52 -5.43 -2.92
N VAL A 159 -4.72 -5.63 -1.87
CA VAL A 159 -3.42 -6.31 -1.94
C VAL A 159 -3.57 -7.67 -1.30
N PHE A 160 -2.98 -8.68 -1.93
CA PHE A 160 -2.98 -10.07 -1.48
C PHE A 160 -1.52 -10.55 -1.38
N PRO A 161 -1.26 -11.64 -0.62
CA PRO A 161 0.05 -12.27 -0.56
C PRO A 161 0.67 -12.57 -1.92
N GLU A 162 1.98 -12.72 -1.93
CA GLU A 162 2.79 -13.03 -3.11
C GLU A 162 2.68 -11.97 -4.22
N GLY A 163 2.32 -10.72 -3.92
CA GLY A 163 2.32 -9.60 -4.88
C GLY A 163 1.09 -9.53 -5.78
N LYS A 164 -0.01 -10.22 -5.43
CA LYS A 164 -1.28 -10.13 -6.18
C LYS A 164 -2.02 -8.84 -5.82
N LEU A 165 -2.53 -8.16 -6.84
CA LEU A 165 -3.24 -6.88 -6.73
C LEU A 165 -4.56 -6.96 -7.49
N SER A 166 -5.69 -6.71 -6.84
CA SER A 166 -6.95 -6.51 -7.54
C SER A 166 -7.20 -5.05 -7.81
N GLU A 167 -7.77 -4.69 -8.96
CA GLU A 167 -8.21 -3.34 -9.30
C GLU A 167 -9.65 -3.41 -9.77
N VAL A 168 -10.55 -2.75 -9.04
CA VAL A 168 -11.99 -2.73 -9.33
C VAL A 168 -12.37 -1.31 -9.75
N GLY A 169 -12.92 -1.18 -10.95
CA GLY A 169 -13.46 0.08 -11.47
C GLY A 169 -14.94 -0.06 -11.78
N PHE A 170 -15.79 0.87 -11.32
CA PHE A 170 -17.22 0.84 -11.61
C PHE A 170 -17.87 2.24 -11.64
N SER A 171 -19.03 2.34 -12.26
CA SER A 171 -19.88 3.54 -12.19
C SER A 171 -20.87 3.44 -11.03
N SER A 172 -20.88 4.43 -10.13
CA SER A 172 -21.78 4.43 -8.96
C SER A 172 -23.25 4.53 -9.32
N GLY A 173 -23.60 5.01 -10.53
CA GLY A 173 -24.99 5.12 -10.97
C GLY A 173 -25.61 3.80 -11.42
N THR A 174 -24.79 2.87 -11.93
CA THR A 174 -25.25 1.59 -12.50
C THR A 174 -24.71 0.38 -11.76
N GLY A 175 -23.58 0.52 -11.07
CA GLY A 175 -22.80 -0.59 -10.52
C GLY A 175 -22.07 -1.41 -11.57
N ASN A 176 -22.10 -1.03 -12.85
CA ASN A 176 -21.40 -1.77 -13.91
C ASN A 176 -19.92 -1.40 -13.91
N GLY A 177 -19.07 -2.39 -14.17
CA GLY A 177 -17.64 -2.21 -14.06
C GLY A 177 -16.84 -3.46 -14.39
N SER A 178 -15.55 -3.41 -14.05
CA SER A 178 -14.62 -4.52 -14.19
C SER A 178 -13.75 -4.67 -12.95
N ILE A 179 -13.32 -5.91 -12.74
CA ILE A 179 -12.21 -6.26 -11.87
C ILE A 179 -11.06 -6.81 -12.72
N PHE A 180 -9.85 -6.35 -12.43
CA PHE A 180 -8.60 -6.84 -12.99
C PHE A 180 -7.75 -7.39 -11.85
N VAL A 181 -7.00 -8.46 -12.12
CA VAL A 181 -6.02 -9.00 -11.18
C VAL A 181 -4.66 -8.97 -11.82
N TYR A 182 -3.72 -8.32 -11.16
CA TYR A 182 -2.33 -8.22 -11.56
C TYR A 182 -1.44 -9.00 -10.59
N GLN A 183 -0.33 -9.51 -11.10
CA GLN A 183 0.74 -10.14 -10.36
C GLN A 183 1.97 -9.25 -10.45
N LEU A 184 2.49 -8.79 -9.32
CA LEU A 184 3.87 -8.36 -9.19
C LEU A 184 4.73 -9.63 -9.14
N THR A 185 5.57 -9.83 -10.13
CA THR A 185 6.37 -11.06 -10.28
C THR A 185 7.76 -10.87 -9.71
N LYS A 186 8.43 -11.98 -9.35
CA LYS A 186 9.79 -11.97 -8.78
C LYS A 186 10.87 -11.39 -9.71
N ASP A 187 10.60 -11.27 -11.02
CA ASP A 187 11.41 -10.54 -12.00
C ASP A 187 11.05 -9.04 -12.07
N SER A 188 10.41 -8.52 -11.02
CA SER A 188 9.98 -7.14 -10.83
C SER A 188 9.16 -6.59 -12.00
N LYS A 189 8.18 -7.39 -12.47
CA LYS A 189 7.20 -7.02 -13.50
C LYS A 189 5.78 -7.00 -12.94
N ARG A 190 4.90 -6.22 -13.56
CA ARG A 190 3.45 -6.28 -13.34
C ARG A 190 2.75 -6.95 -14.51
N LYS A 191 2.13 -8.11 -14.29
CA LYS A 191 1.43 -8.89 -15.34
C LYS A 191 -0.05 -9.01 -15.02
N LEU A 192 -0.92 -8.77 -16.01
CA LEU A 192 -2.36 -9.05 -15.87
C LEU A 192 -2.57 -10.56 -15.91
N ILE A 193 -3.23 -11.13 -14.91
CA ILE A 193 -3.45 -12.58 -14.77
C ILE A 193 -4.92 -12.99 -14.79
N ALA A 194 -5.85 -12.09 -14.44
CA ALA A 194 -7.27 -12.33 -14.56
C ALA A 194 -8.04 -11.02 -14.79
N LYS A 195 -9.24 -11.14 -15.35
CA LYS A 195 -10.16 -10.04 -15.62
C LYS A 195 -11.60 -10.56 -15.60
N LYS A 196 -12.53 -9.77 -15.09
CA LYS A 196 -13.97 -9.99 -15.23
C LYS A 196 -14.70 -8.66 -15.35
N GLU A 197 -15.64 -8.57 -16.29
CA GLU A 197 -16.66 -7.51 -16.31
C GLU A 197 -17.87 -7.96 -15.48
N PHE A 198 -18.56 -7.02 -14.86
CA PHE A 198 -19.75 -7.26 -14.06
C PHE A 198 -20.78 -6.15 -14.23
N GLU A 199 -22.02 -6.46 -13.88
CA GLU A 199 -23.12 -5.51 -13.83
C GLU A 199 -23.64 -5.39 -12.41
N ARG A 200 -24.11 -4.20 -12.02
CA ARG A 200 -24.76 -3.97 -10.71
C ARG A 200 -23.96 -4.46 -9.49
N LEU A 201 -22.62 -4.40 -9.57
CA LEU A 201 -21.68 -4.90 -8.57
C LEU A 201 -21.82 -6.40 -8.27
N GLU A 202 -22.39 -7.18 -9.20
CA GLU A 202 -22.56 -8.62 -9.05
C GLU A 202 -21.28 -9.35 -9.52
N PHE A 203 -20.32 -9.51 -8.61
CA PHE A 203 -19.15 -10.37 -8.76
C PHE A 203 -18.64 -10.84 -7.40
N GLU A 204 -17.90 -11.95 -7.40
CA GLU A 204 -17.16 -12.45 -6.25
C GLU A 204 -15.66 -12.48 -6.56
N LEU A 205 -14.80 -12.39 -5.54
CA LEU A 205 -13.34 -12.40 -5.75
C LEU A 205 -12.86 -13.75 -6.32
N GLU A 206 -13.56 -14.83 -5.99
CA GLU A 206 -13.29 -16.19 -6.42
C GLU A 206 -13.46 -16.34 -7.94
N ASP A 207 -14.32 -15.50 -8.57
CA ASP A 207 -14.48 -15.47 -10.03
C ASP A 207 -13.19 -15.11 -10.77
N VAL A 208 -12.27 -14.44 -10.09
CA VAL A 208 -10.95 -14.07 -10.60
C VAL A 208 -9.81 -14.74 -9.83
N GLY A 209 -10.10 -15.83 -9.11
CA GLY A 209 -9.11 -16.65 -8.43
C GLY A 209 -8.52 -16.01 -7.16
N LEU A 210 -9.25 -15.09 -6.52
CA LEU A 210 -8.86 -14.45 -5.27
C LEU A 210 -9.76 -14.92 -4.12
N ASP A 211 -9.24 -14.90 -2.89
CA ASP A 211 -9.98 -15.22 -1.67
C ASP A 211 -9.98 -13.98 -0.76
N LYS A 212 -11.17 -13.53 -0.36
CA LYS A 212 -11.33 -12.36 0.52
C LYS A 212 -10.59 -12.48 1.86
N ASN A 213 -10.40 -13.69 2.37
CA ASN A 213 -9.71 -13.93 3.63
C ASN A 213 -8.19 -13.72 3.51
N ASN A 214 -7.67 -13.67 2.28
CA ASN A 214 -6.27 -13.40 1.98
C ASN A 214 -6.02 -11.93 1.64
N ILE A 215 -7.00 -11.03 1.82
CA ILE A 215 -6.72 -9.59 1.70
C ILE A 215 -5.78 -9.22 2.84
N ILE A 216 -4.67 -8.56 2.49
CA ILE A 216 -3.72 -8.05 3.47
C ILE A 216 -4.39 -6.92 4.26
N ASP A 217 -4.50 -7.10 5.58
CA ASP A 217 -4.81 -6.01 6.49
C ASP A 217 -3.54 -5.17 6.72
N TYR A 218 -3.64 -3.89 6.40
CA TYR A 218 -2.54 -2.93 6.44
C TYR A 218 -2.68 -1.89 7.56
N GLN A 219 -3.66 -2.04 8.46
CA GLN A 219 -3.86 -1.08 9.55
C GLN A 219 -2.66 -1.00 10.51
N ASP A 220 -2.02 -2.14 10.79
CA ASP A 220 -0.89 -2.26 11.73
C ASP A 220 0.50 -2.12 11.05
N PHE A 221 0.54 -1.63 9.82
CA PHE A 221 1.79 -1.37 9.11
C PHE A 221 2.59 -0.23 9.76
N ASN A 222 3.89 -0.12 9.44
CA ASN A 222 4.78 0.83 10.10
C ASN A 222 4.73 2.21 9.41
N TRP A 223 3.51 2.76 9.32
CA TRP A 223 3.22 3.98 8.61
C TRP A 223 4.05 5.16 9.13
N GLN A 224 4.85 5.74 8.23
CA GLN A 224 5.63 6.94 8.49
C GLN A 224 4.94 8.16 7.86
N PRO A 225 4.89 9.32 8.52
CA PRO A 225 4.42 10.55 7.88
C PRO A 225 5.16 10.77 6.55
N LEU A 226 4.41 11.05 5.48
CA LEU A 226 4.99 11.29 4.15
C LEU A 226 5.82 12.58 4.14
N PHE A 227 5.34 13.59 4.85
CA PHE A 227 6.01 14.87 5.00
C PHE A 227 6.36 15.10 6.47
N ASN A 228 7.59 15.53 6.70
CA ASN A 228 8.04 16.06 7.99
C ASN A 228 7.62 17.52 8.17
#